data_AF-A0A3D4FLI1-F1
#
_entry.id   AF-A0A3D4FLI1-F1
#
_cell.length_a   1.000
_cell.length_b   1.000
_cell.length_c   1.000
_cell.angle_alpha   90.00
_cell.angle_beta   90.00
_cell.angle_gamma   90.00
#
_symmetry.space_group_name_H-M   'P 1'
#
loop_
_entity.id
_entity.type
_entity.pdbx_description
1 polymer ?
#
loop_
_entity_poly.entity_id
_entity_poly.type
_entity_poly.pdbx_seq_one_letter_code
_entity_poly.pdbx_strand_id
1 'polypeptide(L)'
;MDNAIDKHKAWVDNLKYIVENMEILPLQTDHHKCGFGHFYYSLKPKHENIIELWSHVEEYHARFHKIGDNVFERIDNGEKREAELLLEEAEELSSTLIETFSNMISISKNLSKKGETVF
;
A
#
# COMPACT_ATOMS: atom_id res chain seq x y z
N MET A 1 -3.25 -11.73 2.54
CA MET A 1 -3.22 -10.51 1.72
C MET A 1 -4.56 -9.79 1.70
N ASP A 2 -5.71 -10.45 1.88
CA ASP A 2 -7.01 -9.76 1.93
C ASP A 2 -7.06 -8.66 3.01
N ASN A 3 -6.55 -8.94 4.21
CA ASN A 3 -6.37 -7.91 5.26
C ASN A 3 -5.45 -6.74 4.82
N ALA A 4 -4.43 -6.99 3.99
CA ALA A 4 -3.58 -5.92 3.47
C ALA A 4 -4.39 -4.98 2.57
N ILE A 5 -5.24 -5.52 1.68
CA ILE A 5 -6.13 -4.72 0.82
C ILE A 5 -7.02 -3.82 1.67
N ASP A 6 -7.72 -4.37 2.67
CA ASP A 6 -8.62 -3.60 3.51
C ASP A 6 -7.90 -2.50 4.30
N LYS A 7 -6.68 -2.80 4.79
CA LYS A 7 -5.87 -1.82 5.53
C LYS A 7 -5.36 -0.69 4.64
N HIS A 8 -4.99 -0.96 3.39
CA HIS A 8 -4.54 0.09 2.46
C HIS A 8 -5.71 0.98 2.00
N LYS A 9 -6.91 0.40 1.81
CA LYS A 9 -8.13 1.20 1.56
C LYS A 9 -8.44 2.13 2.73
N ALA A 10 -8.45 1.60 3.95
CA ALA A 10 -8.69 2.40 5.14
C ALA A 10 -7.60 3.47 5.36
N TRP A 11 -6.35 3.20 4.95
CA TRP A 11 -5.28 4.18 5.00
C TRP A 11 -5.57 5.36 4.07
N VAL A 12 -6.03 5.11 2.84
CA VAL A 12 -6.43 6.16 1.88
C VAL A 12 -7.63 6.95 2.41
N ASP A 13 -8.65 6.28 2.96
CA ASP A 13 -9.82 6.95 3.53
C ASP A 13 -9.42 7.92 4.66
N ASN A 14 -8.47 7.53 5.50
CA ASN A 14 -7.94 8.40 6.55
C ASN A 14 -7.11 9.56 5.99
N LEU A 15 -6.27 9.31 4.98
CA LEU A 15 -5.51 10.37 4.31
C LEU A 15 -6.44 11.39 3.66
N LYS A 16 -7.52 10.93 3.02
CA LYS A 16 -8.56 11.77 2.44
C LYS A 16 -9.20 12.67 3.49
N TYR A 17 -9.59 12.12 4.64
CA TYR A 17 -10.12 12.92 5.74
C TYR A 17 -9.12 14.00 6.19
N ILE A 18 -7.85 13.65 6.33
CA ILE A 18 -6.77 14.58 6.72
C ILE A 18 -6.66 15.75 5.73
N VAL A 19 -6.67 15.46 4.42
CA VAL A 19 -6.56 16.46 3.35
C VAL A 19 -7.81 17.33 3.26
N GLU A 20 -9.01 16.74 3.30
CA GLU A 20 -10.28 17.48 3.19
C GLU A 20 -10.43 18.52 4.31
N ASN A 21 -10.06 18.12 5.54
CA ASN A 21 -10.16 18.95 6.74
C ASN A 21 -8.92 19.82 6.98
N MET A 22 -7.83 19.61 6.24
CA MET A 22 -6.52 20.25 6.49
C MET A 22 -6.06 20.08 7.94
N GLU A 23 -6.27 18.90 8.51
CA GLU A 23 -5.98 18.58 9.90
C GLU A 23 -5.13 17.30 9.98
N ILE A 24 -3.92 17.42 10.54
CA ILE A 24 -3.02 16.27 10.72
C ILE A 24 -3.56 15.36 11.82
N LEU A 25 -3.83 14.11 11.44
CA LEU A 25 -4.14 13.01 12.35
C LEU A 25 -3.06 11.93 12.29
N PRO A 26 -2.93 11.08 13.32
CA PRO A 26 -2.00 9.95 13.27
C PRO A 26 -2.26 9.03 12.07
N LEU A 27 -1.28 8.95 11.17
CA LEU A 27 -1.24 8.04 10.03
C LEU A 27 0.14 7.37 9.97
N GLN A 28 0.19 6.07 9.70
CA GLN A 28 1.46 5.36 9.57
C GLN A 28 2.08 5.61 8.19
N THR A 29 3.23 6.26 8.14
CA THR A 29 3.95 6.61 6.90
C THR A 29 5.23 5.79 6.71
N ASP A 30 5.60 4.96 7.67
CA ASP A 30 6.67 3.96 7.53
C ASP A 30 6.07 2.65 7.01
N HIS A 31 6.38 2.34 5.74
CA HIS A 31 5.88 1.16 5.06
C HIS A 31 6.33 -0.16 5.71
N HIS A 32 7.45 -0.18 6.44
CA HIS A 32 7.88 -1.38 7.18
C HIS A 32 7.03 -1.67 8.42
N LYS A 33 6.34 -0.65 8.95
CA LYS A 33 5.56 -0.74 10.20
C LYS A 33 4.08 -1.01 9.98
N CYS A 34 3.62 -1.04 8.73
CA CYS A 34 2.26 -1.48 8.45
C CYS A 34 2.17 -3.01 8.60
N GLY A 35 0.97 -3.54 8.84
CA GLY A 35 0.79 -4.99 9.05
C GLY A 35 1.25 -5.83 7.86
N PHE A 36 1.12 -5.30 6.64
CA PHE A 36 1.64 -5.93 5.42
C PHE A 36 3.16 -5.81 5.32
N GLY A 37 3.75 -4.65 5.63
CA GLY A 37 5.20 -4.44 5.65
C GLY A 37 5.91 -5.46 6.53
N HIS A 38 5.45 -5.62 7.78
CA HIS A 38 5.99 -6.65 8.67
C HIS A 38 6.02 -8.05 8.04
N PHE A 39 4.94 -8.44 7.36
CA PHE A 39 4.86 -9.71 6.64
C PHE A 39 5.82 -9.75 5.44
N TYR A 40 5.81 -8.69 4.63
CA TYR A 40 6.56 -8.59 3.38
C TYR A 40 8.08 -8.69 3.60
N TYR A 41 8.61 -8.05 4.63
CA TYR A 41 10.05 -8.11 4.93
C TYR A 41 10.48 -9.35 5.72
N SER A 42 9.53 -10.09 6.30
CA SER A 42 9.83 -11.29 7.09
C SER A 42 9.79 -12.58 6.27
N LEU A 43 9.18 -12.55 5.07
CA LEU A 43 8.96 -13.74 4.25
C LEU A 43 9.28 -13.44 2.80
N LYS A 44 9.78 -14.46 2.09
CA LYS A 44 10.03 -14.38 0.65
C LYS A 44 9.37 -15.57 -0.05
N PRO A 45 8.56 -15.35 -1.10
CA PRO A 45 8.00 -16.44 -1.89
C PRO A 45 9.11 -17.21 -2.63
N LYS A 46 8.88 -18.51 -2.84
CA LYS A 46 9.79 -19.40 -3.59
C LYS A 46 9.31 -19.66 -5.02
N HIS A 47 8.03 -19.49 -5.27
CA HIS A 47 7.44 -19.77 -6.58
C HIS A 47 7.68 -18.60 -7.55
N GLU A 48 8.24 -18.91 -8.74
CA GLU A 48 8.62 -17.92 -9.78
C GLU A 48 7.48 -16.95 -10.16
N ASN A 49 6.28 -17.48 -10.40
CA ASN A 49 5.07 -16.70 -10.72
C ASN A 49 4.66 -15.67 -9.65
N ILE A 50 5.18 -15.75 -8.42
CA ILE A 50 4.90 -14.80 -7.35
C ILE A 50 6.11 -13.89 -7.11
N ILE A 51 7.35 -14.37 -7.31
CA ILE A 51 8.58 -13.61 -7.03
C ILE A 51 8.61 -12.29 -7.79
N GLU A 52 8.25 -12.29 -9.08
CA GLU A 52 8.28 -11.08 -9.90
C GLU A 52 7.26 -10.04 -9.39
N LEU A 53 6.01 -10.45 -9.16
CA LEU A 53 5.00 -9.55 -8.59
C LEU A 53 5.45 -9.06 -7.21
N TRP A 54 6.07 -9.93 -6.41
CA TRP A 54 6.50 -9.61 -5.06
C TRP A 54 7.58 -8.52 -5.08
N SER A 55 8.58 -8.62 -5.95
CA SER A 55 9.63 -7.60 -6.05
C SER A 55 9.10 -6.23 -6.47
N HIS A 56 8.07 -6.16 -7.30
CA HIS A 56 7.50 -4.88 -7.74
C HIS A 56 6.73 -4.17 -6.64
N VAL A 57 6.21 -4.88 -5.63
CA VAL A 57 5.44 -4.27 -4.54
C VAL A 57 6.26 -3.25 -3.74
N GLU A 58 7.55 -3.48 -3.54
CA GLU A 58 8.42 -2.65 -2.70
C GLU A 58 8.34 -1.16 -3.07
N GLU A 59 8.57 -0.87 -4.35
CA GLU A 59 8.66 0.50 -4.85
C GLU A 59 7.33 1.24 -4.67
N TYR A 60 6.23 0.61 -5.10
CA TYR A 60 4.89 1.18 -4.97
C TYR A 60 4.49 1.37 -3.50
N HIS A 61 4.81 0.39 -2.64
CA HIS A 61 4.46 0.42 -1.22
C HIS A 61 5.22 1.50 -0.45
N ALA A 62 6.53 1.64 -0.71
CA ALA A 62 7.35 2.69 -0.12
C ALA A 62 6.87 4.07 -0.55
N ARG A 63 6.62 4.27 -1.86
CA ARG A 63 6.12 5.55 -2.40
C ARG A 63 4.74 5.88 -1.84
N PHE A 64 3.82 4.92 -1.81
CA PHE A 64 2.47 5.07 -1.27
C PHE A 64 2.49 5.60 0.17
N HIS A 65 3.26 4.97 1.06
CA HIS A 65 3.33 5.42 2.45
C HIS A 65 4.08 6.76 2.62
N LYS A 66 5.08 7.02 1.77
CA LYS A 66 5.84 8.29 1.82
C LYS A 66 4.96 9.50 1.48
N ILE A 67 3.90 9.32 0.69
CA ILE A 67 2.93 10.39 0.42
C ILE A 67 2.34 10.96 1.70
N GLY A 68 2.11 10.15 2.73
CA GLY A 68 1.57 10.66 3.99
C GLY A 68 2.48 11.72 4.64
N ASP A 69 3.81 11.52 4.62
CA ASP A 69 4.76 12.54 5.11
C ASP A 69 4.67 13.82 4.28
N ASN A 70 4.57 13.68 2.95
CA ASN A 70 4.49 14.82 2.05
C ASN A 70 3.19 15.60 2.25
N VAL A 71 2.06 14.91 2.48
CA VAL A 71 0.77 15.53 2.79
C VAL A 71 0.84 16.32 4.09
N PHE A 72 1.49 15.79 5.14
CA PHE A 72 1.68 16.52 6.39
C PHE A 72 2.46 17.82 6.17
N GLU A 73 3.54 17.78 5.38
CA GLU A 73 4.30 18.99 5.01
C GLU A 73 3.43 20.02 4.27
N ARG A 74 2.58 19.59 3.32
CA ARG A 74 1.67 20.49 2.60
C ARG A 74 0.61 21.09 3.51
N ILE A 75 0.07 20.32 4.45
CA ILE A 75 -0.91 20.83 5.42
C ILE A 75 -0.26 21.87 6.35
N ASP A 76 0.92 21.60 6.89
CA ASP A 76 1.65 22.54 7.75
C ASP A 76 1.96 23.88 7.04
N ASN A 77 2.18 23.84 5.72
CA ASN A 77 2.41 25.02 4.89
C ASN A 77 1.11 25.70 4.38
N GLY A 78 -0.07 25.12 4.66
CA GLY A 78 -1.36 25.62 4.15
C GLY A 78 -1.59 25.39 2.66
N GLU A 79 -0.84 24.47 2.05
CA GLU A 79 -0.82 24.16 0.61
C GLU A 79 -1.89 23.12 0.26
N LYS A 80 -3.17 23.49 0.39
CA LYS A 80 -4.30 22.55 0.21
C LYS A 80 -4.32 21.87 -1.16
N ARG A 81 -4.09 22.63 -2.23
CA ARG A 81 -4.16 22.10 -3.59
C ARG A 81 -3.07 21.06 -3.85
N GLU A 82 -1.89 21.28 -3.30
CA GLU A 82 -0.77 20.37 -3.39
C GLU A 82 -1.02 19.10 -2.55
N ALA A 83 -1.68 19.23 -1.39
CA ALA A 83 -2.13 18.09 -0.60
C ALA A 83 -3.19 17.24 -1.34
N GLU A 84 -4.11 17.88 -2.07
CA GLU A 84 -5.12 17.20 -2.90
C GLU A 84 -4.46 16.41 -4.05
N LEU A 85 -3.46 16.98 -4.74
CA LEU A 85 -2.71 16.25 -5.79
C LEU A 85 -1.96 15.03 -5.24
N LEU A 86 -1.40 15.15 -4.04
CA LEU A 86 -0.75 14.03 -3.36
C LEU A 86 -1.75 12.93 -2.98
N LEU A 87 -2.97 13.31 -2.57
CA LEU A 87 -4.04 12.34 -2.30
C LEU A 87 -4.43 11.55 -3.56
N GLU A 88 -4.58 12.22 -4.71
CA GLU A 88 -4.85 11.57 -5.99
C GLU A 88 -3.76 10.54 -6.33
N GLU A 89 -2.48 10.90 -6.14
CA GLU A 89 -1.36 9.99 -6.35
C GLU A 89 -1.42 8.77 -5.39
N ALA A 90 -1.81 8.98 -4.13
CA ALA A 90 -1.99 7.88 -3.17
C ALA A 90 -3.14 6.95 -3.57
N GLU A 91 -4.24 7.47 -4.09
CA GLU A 91 -5.38 6.68 -4.59
C GLU A 91 -4.96 5.80 -5.79
N GLU A 92 -4.18 6.34 -6.72
CA GLU A 92 -3.64 5.60 -7.86
C GLU A 92 -2.68 4.48 -7.42
N LEU A 93 -1.71 4.80 -6.56
CA LEU A 93 -0.75 3.81 -6.05
C LEU A 93 -1.45 2.71 -5.22
N SER A 94 -2.44 3.08 -4.40
CA SER A 94 -3.25 2.12 -3.65
C SER A 94 -3.98 1.17 -4.60
N SER A 95 -4.56 1.69 -5.68
CA SER A 95 -5.23 0.86 -6.69
C SER A 95 -4.27 -0.14 -7.35
N THR A 96 -3.06 0.31 -7.74
CA THR A 96 -2.01 -0.58 -8.29
C THR A 96 -1.58 -1.66 -7.29
N LEU A 97 -1.39 -1.31 -6.02
CA LEU A 97 -1.03 -2.27 -4.96
C LEU A 97 -2.14 -3.30 -4.74
N ILE A 98 -3.40 -2.87 -4.68
CA ILE A 98 -4.56 -3.74 -4.47
C ILE A 98 -4.74 -4.70 -5.65
N GLU A 99 -4.55 -4.24 -6.89
CA GLU A 99 -4.56 -5.11 -8.07
C GLU A 99 -3.46 -6.15 -7.99
N THR A 100 -2.24 -5.73 -7.65
CA THR A 100 -1.10 -6.62 -7.47
C THR A 100 -1.35 -7.68 -6.40
N PHE A 101 -1.89 -7.29 -5.24
CA PHE A 101 -2.27 -8.23 -4.18
C PHE A 101 -3.36 -9.20 -4.63
N SER A 102 -4.35 -8.72 -5.36
CA SER A 102 -5.44 -9.55 -5.91
C SER A 102 -4.90 -10.59 -6.89
N ASN A 103 -3.96 -10.21 -7.74
CA ASN A 103 -3.27 -11.10 -8.67
C ASN A 103 -2.47 -12.18 -7.93
N MET A 104 -1.69 -11.81 -6.92
CA MET A 104 -0.96 -12.77 -6.08
C MET A 104 -1.90 -13.75 -5.36
N ILE A 105 -3.03 -13.28 -4.83
CA ILE A 105 -4.05 -14.14 -4.20
C ILE A 105 -4.60 -15.15 -5.21
N SER A 106 -4.93 -14.69 -6.42
CA SER A 106 -5.45 -15.54 -7.50
C SER A 106 -4.45 -16.63 -7.90
N ILE A 107 -3.19 -16.26 -8.13
CA ILE A 107 -2.11 -17.20 -8.46
C ILE A 107 -1.91 -18.19 -7.32
N SER A 108 -1.83 -17.73 -6.07
CA SER A 108 -1.66 -18.58 -4.90
C SER A 108 -2.79 -19.62 -4.74
N LYS A 109 -4.04 -19.22 -4.99
CA LYS A 109 -5.20 -20.13 -4.99
C LYS A 109 -5.09 -21.18 -6.09
N ASN A 110 -4.64 -20.81 -7.28
CA ASN A 110 -4.46 -21.75 -8.40
C ASN A 110 -3.32 -22.74 -8.15
N LEU A 111 -2.19 -22.30 -7.61
CA LEU A 111 -1.07 -23.16 -7.23
C LEU A 111 -1.48 -24.16 -6.15
N SER A 112 -2.20 -23.71 -5.11
CA SER A 112 -2.70 -24.59 -4.05
C SER A 112 -3.62 -25.70 -4.61
N LYS A 113 -4.48 -25.38 -5.59
CA LYS A 113 -5.33 -26.39 -6.27
C LYS A 113 -4.51 -27.44 -7.05
N LYS A 114 -3.30 -27.09 -7.49
CA LYS A 114 -2.36 -27.99 -8.18
C LYS A 114 -1.43 -28.75 -7.22
N GLY A 115 -1.54 -28.50 -5.91
CA GLY A 115 -0.65 -29.10 -4.90
C GLY A 115 0.71 -28.41 -4.78
N GLU A 116 0.86 -27.21 -5.34
CA GLU A 116 2.10 -26.43 -5.33
C GLU A 116 2.11 -25.41 -4.18
N THR A 117 3.29 -25.14 -3.63
CA THR A 117 3.50 -24.22 -2.50
C THR A 117 4.09 -22.89 -2.94
N VAL A 118 3.59 -21.78 -2.39
CA VAL A 118 4.09 -20.42 -2.68
C VAL A 118 5.33 -20.06 -1.85
N PHE A 119 5.38 -20.51 -0.60
CA PHE A 119 6.44 -20.22 0.38
C PHE A 119 7.17 -21.50 0.80
#